data_AF-A0A945X1K5-F1
#
_entry.id   AF-A0A945X1K5-F1
#
_cell.length_a   1.000
_cell.length_b   1.000
_cell.length_c   1.000
_cell.angle_alpha   90.00
_cell.angle_beta   90.00
_cell.angle_gamma   90.00
#
_symmetry.space_group_name_H-M   'P 1'
#
loop_
_entity.id
_entity.type
_entity.pdbx_description
1 polymer ?
#
loop_
_entity_poly.entity_id
_entity_poly.type
_entity_poly.pdbx_seq_one_letter_code
_entity_poly.pdbx_strand_id
1 'polypeptide(L)'
;MTRYRLQYLLAWQLAAILALLPQWVASQTTQPAKCAPVSRTLGGARTSREAPTALKLSTATRKLLRQHQQKCARSVQVGKLLELLEKRDPETLREVDQACRSKAANAPDLVRQVFSVYIELRRLQTGNAAESERVLSIMILEGKCRRLTAKVRRTSPEARRNGVAKEDTLRLKRLLEEIFDSTQANQLIEVNRLEAEVREMRRHLEERGRNRAAILETRLAGLTGADLP
;
A
#
# COMPACT_ATOMS: atom_id res chain seq x y z
N MET A 1 1.38 -16.10 8.77
CA MET A 1 2.31 -15.85 7.63
C MET A 1 1.77 -14.94 6.51
N THR A 2 0.48 -14.62 6.42
CA THR A 2 -0.07 -13.80 5.32
C THR A 2 0.02 -12.27 5.52
N ARG A 3 0.03 -11.77 6.77
CA ARG A 3 0.11 -10.31 7.05
C ARG A 3 1.43 -9.67 6.62
N TYR A 4 2.56 -10.38 6.77
CA TYR A 4 3.86 -9.92 6.28
C TYR A 4 3.86 -9.68 4.78
N ARG A 5 3.07 -10.43 3.98
CA ARG A 5 3.06 -10.24 2.52
C ARG A 5 2.53 -8.87 2.10
N LEU A 6 1.57 -8.29 2.82
CA LEU A 6 1.04 -6.97 2.47
C LEU A 6 2.03 -5.85 2.80
N GLN A 7 2.67 -5.92 3.99
CA GLN A 7 3.74 -4.99 4.35
C GLN A 7 4.96 -5.13 3.43
N TYR A 8 5.35 -6.35 3.06
CA TYR A 8 6.42 -6.56 2.08
C TYR A 8 6.03 -6.09 0.68
N LEU A 9 4.76 -6.20 0.27
CA LEU A 9 4.29 -5.68 -1.02
C LEU A 9 4.28 -4.15 -1.06
N LEU A 10 3.82 -3.49 0.01
CA LEU A 10 3.86 -2.03 0.14
C LEU A 10 5.31 -1.52 0.27
N ALA A 11 6.15 -2.22 1.05
CA ALA A 11 7.58 -1.93 1.15
C ALA A 11 8.33 -2.14 -0.18
N TRP A 12 7.96 -3.15 -0.97
CA TRP A 12 8.54 -3.38 -2.29
C TRP A 12 8.09 -2.31 -3.29
N GLN A 13 6.83 -1.85 -3.21
CA GLN A 13 6.35 -0.71 -4.01
C GLN A 13 7.03 0.60 -3.61
N LEU A 14 7.24 0.85 -2.32
CA LEU A 14 8.03 1.99 -1.83
C LEU A 14 9.50 1.88 -2.25
N ALA A 15 10.10 0.69 -2.18
CA ALA A 15 11.47 0.45 -2.64
C ALA A 15 11.60 0.66 -4.15
N ALA A 16 10.60 0.30 -4.96
CA ALA A 16 10.59 0.58 -6.39
C ALA A 16 10.46 2.09 -6.69
N ILE A 17 9.68 2.82 -5.88
CA ILE A 17 9.56 4.28 -5.97
C ILE A 17 10.88 4.96 -5.54
N LEU A 18 11.53 4.45 -4.48
CA LEU A 18 12.80 4.96 -3.94
C LEU A 18 14.02 4.59 -4.82
N ALA A 19 14.03 3.42 -5.47
CA ALA A 19 15.10 3.01 -6.38
C ALA A 19 15.16 3.85 -7.67
N LEU A 20 14.10 4.62 -7.97
CA LEU A 20 14.05 5.54 -9.11
C LEU A 20 14.53 6.98 -8.75
N LEU A 21 14.82 7.26 -7.48
CA LEU A 21 15.32 8.57 -7.01
C LEU A 21 16.83 8.83 -7.22
N PRO A 22 17.76 7.84 -7.18
CA PRO A 22 19.20 8.10 -7.32
C PRO A 22 19.61 8.65 -8.70
N GLN A 23 18.90 8.28 -9.77
CA GLN A 23 19.12 8.85 -11.11
C GLN A 23 18.80 10.35 -11.19
N TRP A 24 17.99 10.87 -10.25
CA TRP A 24 17.52 12.25 -10.26
C TRP A 24 18.44 13.20 -9.47
N VAL A 25 19.07 12.73 -8.40
CA VAL A 25 20.00 13.52 -7.58
C VAL A 25 21.32 13.78 -8.33
N ALA A 26 21.80 12.80 -9.11
CA ALA A 26 23.03 12.95 -9.89
C ALA A 26 22.93 14.01 -11.01
N SER A 27 21.72 14.39 -11.44
CA SER A 27 21.50 15.38 -12.50
C SER A 27 21.44 16.84 -12.01
N GLN A 28 21.59 17.11 -10.70
CA GLN A 28 21.49 18.46 -10.14
C GLN A 28 22.82 19.10 -9.74
N THR A 29 23.92 18.35 -9.71
CA THR A 29 25.25 18.85 -9.31
C THR A 29 26.15 19.09 -10.51
N THR A 30 25.75 19.99 -11.42
CA THR A 30 26.70 20.77 -12.23
C THR A 30 25.94 21.85 -13.01
N GLN A 31 25.99 23.10 -12.55
CA GLN A 31 26.55 24.22 -13.33
C GLN A 31 26.40 25.58 -12.62
N PRO A 32 27.31 26.53 -12.92
CA PRO A 32 27.50 27.76 -12.18
C PRO A 32 26.56 28.88 -12.61
N ALA A 33 26.36 29.82 -11.68
CA ALA A 33 25.56 31.02 -11.81
C ALA A 33 26.03 31.95 -12.93
N LYS A 34 25.09 32.46 -13.74
CA LYS A 34 25.20 33.75 -14.44
C LYS A 34 23.82 34.42 -14.57
N CYS A 35 23.82 35.71 -14.30
CA CYS A 35 22.69 36.62 -14.10
C CYS A 35 21.93 37.00 -15.39
N ALA A 36 20.62 37.30 -15.27
CA ALA A 36 19.97 38.57 -15.64
C ALA A 36 18.43 38.49 -15.48
N PRO A 37 17.73 39.60 -15.17
CA PRO A 37 16.29 39.61 -14.89
C PRO A 37 15.46 39.91 -16.16
N VAL A 38 14.36 39.18 -16.35
CA VAL A 38 13.32 39.54 -17.33
C VAL A 38 11.98 39.61 -16.62
N SER A 39 11.44 40.81 -16.54
CA SER A 39 10.07 41.11 -16.12
C SER A 39 9.09 40.62 -17.18
N ARG A 40 8.06 39.86 -16.79
CA ARG A 40 6.85 39.73 -17.62
C ARG A 40 5.60 39.46 -16.79
N THR A 41 4.61 40.30 -17.08
CA THR A 41 3.26 40.44 -16.54
C THR A 41 2.30 39.30 -16.92
N LEU A 42 1.42 38.99 -15.95
CA LEU A 42 -0.01 38.63 -16.02
C LEU A 42 -0.51 37.56 -17.01
N GLY A 43 -1.20 36.56 -16.46
CA GLY A 43 -2.12 35.68 -17.20
C GLY A 43 -2.86 34.73 -16.27
N GLY A 44 -4.12 35.05 -15.95
CA GLY A 44 -4.95 34.34 -14.97
C GLY A 44 -5.13 32.85 -15.28
N ALA A 45 -4.83 32.02 -14.29
CA ALA A 45 -5.08 30.59 -14.33
C ALA A 45 -6.56 30.32 -14.03
N ARG A 46 -7.30 29.92 -15.08
CA ARG A 46 -8.61 29.28 -14.95
C ARG A 46 -8.48 28.02 -14.10
N THR A 47 -9.13 28.02 -12.94
CA THR A 47 -9.36 26.83 -12.12
C THR A 47 -10.47 26.00 -12.76
N SER A 48 -10.12 25.13 -13.72
CA SER A 48 -11.06 24.11 -14.20
C SER A 48 -11.24 23.04 -13.12
N ARG A 49 -12.31 23.17 -12.37
CA ARG A 49 -12.81 22.16 -11.43
C ARG A 49 -13.42 21.01 -12.25
N GLU A 50 -12.59 20.08 -12.71
CA GLU A 50 -13.06 18.85 -13.38
C GLU A 50 -13.74 17.93 -12.35
N ALA A 51 -15.02 17.64 -12.59
CA ALA A 51 -15.77 16.60 -11.88
C ALA A 51 -15.18 15.22 -12.20
N PRO A 52 -15.20 14.24 -11.27
CA PRO A 52 -14.63 12.93 -11.50
C PRO A 52 -15.52 12.14 -12.48
N THR A 53 -15.10 12.09 -13.74
CA THR A 53 -15.70 11.21 -14.75
C THR A 53 -15.42 9.76 -14.35
N ALA A 54 -16.47 8.95 -14.20
CA ALA A 54 -16.36 7.52 -13.90
C ALA A 54 -15.38 6.84 -14.87
N LEU A 55 -14.45 6.06 -14.32
CA LEU A 55 -13.27 5.59 -15.03
C LEU A 55 -13.65 4.43 -15.95
N LYS A 56 -13.85 4.71 -17.25
CA LYS A 56 -14.20 3.68 -18.24
C LYS A 56 -13.02 2.74 -18.52
N LEU A 57 -12.98 1.61 -17.79
CA LEU A 57 -12.01 0.53 -18.00
C LEU A 57 -12.16 -0.11 -19.38
N SER A 58 -11.04 -0.47 -20.00
CA SER A 58 -11.00 -1.15 -21.29
C SER A 58 -11.56 -2.57 -21.24
N THR A 59 -12.02 -3.06 -22.40
CA THR A 59 -12.51 -4.44 -22.55
C THR A 59 -11.44 -5.47 -22.20
N ALA A 60 -10.17 -5.18 -22.52
CA ALA A 60 -9.04 -6.05 -22.20
C ALA A 60 -8.88 -6.24 -20.68
N THR A 61 -8.92 -5.14 -19.92
CA THR A 61 -8.82 -5.16 -18.45
C THR A 61 -9.97 -5.91 -17.82
N ARG A 62 -11.22 -5.65 -18.25
CA ARG A 62 -12.40 -6.37 -17.74
C ARG A 62 -12.32 -7.86 -18.02
N LYS A 63 -11.84 -8.25 -19.21
CA LYS A 63 -11.63 -9.66 -19.57
C LYS A 63 -10.61 -10.32 -18.65
N LEU A 64 -9.48 -9.65 -18.40
CA LEU A 64 -8.40 -10.20 -17.58
C LEU A 64 -8.78 -10.30 -16.09
N LEU A 65 -9.49 -9.29 -15.55
CA LEU A 65 -10.07 -9.33 -14.20
C LEU A 65 -11.05 -10.50 -14.04
N ARG A 66 -11.96 -10.71 -15.00
CA ARG A 66 -12.91 -11.84 -14.98
C ARG A 66 -12.23 -13.19 -15.10
N GLN A 67 -11.24 -13.29 -15.99
CA GLN A 67 -10.46 -14.52 -16.15
C GLN A 67 -9.72 -14.88 -14.85
N HIS A 68 -9.15 -13.88 -14.16
CA HIS A 68 -8.46 -14.10 -12.90
C HIS A 68 -9.43 -14.50 -11.78
N GLN A 69 -10.61 -13.85 -11.71
CA GLN A 69 -11.69 -14.23 -10.79
C GLN A 69 -12.08 -15.70 -10.93
N GLN A 70 -12.28 -16.18 -12.16
CA GLN A 70 -12.68 -17.57 -12.43
C GLN A 70 -11.61 -18.58 -12.03
N LYS A 71 -10.33 -18.24 -12.24
CA LYS A 71 -9.19 -19.13 -11.99
C LYS A 71 -8.76 -19.20 -10.53
N CYS A 72 -8.68 -18.04 -9.85
CA CYS A 72 -7.92 -17.94 -8.60
C CYS A 72 -8.69 -17.29 -7.45
N ALA A 73 -9.81 -16.59 -7.72
CA ALA A 73 -10.47 -15.75 -6.74
C ALA A 73 -11.99 -15.78 -6.87
N ARG A 74 -12.57 -16.99 -6.87
CA ARG A 74 -14.01 -17.21 -7.06
C ARG A 74 -14.88 -16.48 -6.03
N SER A 75 -14.34 -16.28 -4.82
CA SER A 75 -15.01 -15.54 -3.72
C SER A 75 -14.99 -14.02 -3.90
N VAL A 76 -14.15 -13.47 -4.79
CA VAL A 76 -14.05 -12.03 -5.01
C VAL A 76 -15.09 -11.59 -6.04
N GLN A 77 -15.94 -10.64 -5.65
CA GLN A 77 -16.87 -9.99 -6.56
C GLN A 77 -16.16 -8.83 -7.28
N VAL A 78 -15.84 -8.98 -8.56
CA VAL A 78 -15.10 -7.97 -9.34
C VAL A 78 -15.81 -6.61 -9.34
N GLY A 79 -17.14 -6.56 -9.33
CA GLY A 79 -17.88 -5.30 -9.21
C GLY A 79 -17.50 -4.53 -7.94
N LYS A 80 -17.55 -5.18 -6.78
CA LYS A 80 -17.18 -4.58 -5.48
C LYS A 80 -15.71 -4.22 -5.39
N LEU A 81 -14.82 -4.97 -6.05
CA LEU A 81 -13.41 -4.63 -6.17
C LEU A 81 -13.24 -3.32 -6.93
N LEU A 82 -13.90 -3.20 -8.09
CA LEU A 82 -13.81 -2.02 -8.94
C LEU A 82 -14.39 -0.79 -8.25
N GLU A 83 -15.55 -0.90 -7.60
CA GLU A 83 -16.15 0.19 -6.82
C GLU A 83 -15.21 0.70 -5.72
N LEU A 84 -14.56 -0.23 -4.99
CA LEU A 84 -13.63 0.12 -3.93
C LEU A 84 -12.42 0.87 -4.50
N LEU A 85 -11.83 0.36 -5.58
CA LEU A 85 -10.66 0.98 -6.19
C LEU A 85 -11.00 2.30 -6.86
N GLU A 86 -12.15 2.43 -7.53
CA GLU A 86 -12.56 3.69 -8.15
C GLU A 86 -12.76 4.78 -7.08
N LYS A 87 -13.32 4.42 -5.92
CA LYS A 87 -13.50 5.35 -4.80
C LYS A 87 -12.21 5.69 -4.08
N ARG A 88 -11.30 4.72 -3.89
CA ARG A 88 -10.16 4.84 -2.96
C ARG A 88 -8.81 4.98 -3.64
N ASP A 89 -8.59 4.31 -4.77
CA ASP A 89 -7.34 4.34 -5.52
C ASP A 89 -7.56 4.24 -7.06
N PRO A 90 -8.10 5.30 -7.68
CA PRO A 90 -8.35 5.31 -9.12
C PRO A 90 -7.06 5.25 -9.95
N GLU A 91 -5.89 5.52 -9.37
CA GLU A 91 -4.61 5.42 -10.11
C GLU A 91 -4.19 3.98 -10.34
N THR A 92 -4.34 3.12 -9.33
CA THR A 92 -4.05 1.70 -9.52
C THR A 92 -4.95 1.10 -10.60
N LEU A 93 -6.21 1.55 -10.71
CA LEU A 93 -7.06 1.17 -11.84
C LEU A 93 -6.54 1.68 -13.18
N ARG A 94 -6.05 2.92 -13.26
CA ARG A 94 -5.46 3.48 -14.49
C ARG A 94 -4.20 2.73 -14.89
N GLU A 95 -3.35 2.37 -13.94
CA GLU A 95 -2.11 1.64 -14.18
C GLU A 95 -2.39 0.23 -14.70
N VAL A 96 -3.30 -0.50 -14.03
CA VAL A 96 -3.74 -1.83 -14.47
C VAL A 96 -4.38 -1.74 -15.86
N ASP A 97 -5.23 -0.74 -16.10
CA ASP A 97 -5.88 -0.57 -17.39
C ASP A 97 -4.89 -0.25 -18.50
N GLN A 98 -3.93 0.64 -18.23
CA GLN A 98 -2.87 0.97 -19.18
C GLN A 98 -2.01 -0.25 -19.50
N ALA A 99 -1.58 -1.01 -18.49
CA ALA A 99 -0.79 -2.23 -18.68
C ALA A 99 -1.56 -3.29 -19.50
N CYS A 100 -2.86 -3.43 -19.25
CA CYS A 100 -3.71 -4.33 -20.04
C CYS A 100 -3.88 -3.86 -21.48
N ARG A 101 -4.06 -2.55 -21.72
CA ARG A 101 -4.18 -1.96 -23.07
C ARG A 101 -2.89 -2.12 -23.87
N SER A 102 -1.74 -1.87 -23.25
CA SER A 102 -0.43 -2.00 -23.89
C SER A 102 0.06 -3.44 -24.00
N LYS A 103 -0.72 -4.42 -23.50
CA LYS A 103 -0.33 -5.83 -23.41
C LYS A 103 1.03 -6.00 -22.72
N ALA A 104 1.29 -5.20 -21.69
CA ALA A 104 2.53 -5.27 -20.93
C ALA A 104 2.68 -6.67 -20.30
N ALA A 105 3.90 -7.21 -20.32
CA ALA A 105 4.18 -8.55 -19.81
C ALA A 105 3.77 -8.73 -18.34
N ASN A 106 3.84 -7.67 -17.53
CA ASN A 106 3.47 -7.65 -16.12
C ASN A 106 1.98 -7.40 -15.85
N ALA A 107 1.15 -7.17 -16.87
CA ALA A 107 -0.28 -6.90 -16.68
C ALA A 107 -1.03 -7.98 -15.86
N PRO A 108 -0.76 -9.30 -16.05
CA PRO A 108 -1.36 -10.34 -15.22
C PRO A 108 -0.95 -10.25 -13.75
N ASP A 109 0.30 -9.87 -13.47
CA ASP A 109 0.81 -9.76 -12.11
C ASP A 109 0.23 -8.55 -11.38
N LEU A 110 0.06 -7.43 -12.07
CA LEU A 110 -0.64 -6.26 -11.53
C LEU A 110 -2.10 -6.60 -11.16
N VAL A 111 -2.79 -7.37 -12.02
CA VAL A 111 -4.14 -7.84 -11.69
C VAL A 111 -4.14 -8.77 -10.48
N ARG A 112 -3.22 -9.73 -10.39
CA ARG A 112 -3.07 -10.60 -9.21
C ARG A 112 -2.85 -9.79 -7.94
N GLN A 113 -1.98 -8.78 -8.01
CA GLN A 113 -1.66 -7.93 -6.88
C GLN A 113 -2.90 -7.17 -6.38
N VAL A 114 -3.68 -6.59 -7.29
CA VAL A 114 -4.93 -5.90 -6.95
C VAL A 114 -5.93 -6.83 -6.24
N PHE A 115 -6.08 -8.07 -6.72
CA PHE A 115 -6.92 -9.06 -6.05
C PHE A 115 -6.39 -9.44 -4.66
N SER A 116 -5.08 -9.66 -4.54
CA SER A 116 -4.43 -9.99 -3.27
C SER A 116 -4.69 -8.92 -2.21
N VAL A 117 -4.46 -7.65 -2.57
CA VAL A 117 -4.68 -6.51 -1.68
C VAL A 117 -6.16 -6.42 -1.27
N TYR A 118 -7.09 -6.62 -2.20
CA TYR A 118 -8.51 -6.59 -1.90
C TYR A 118 -8.96 -7.72 -0.95
N ILE A 119 -8.47 -8.94 -1.17
CA ILE A 119 -8.80 -10.09 -0.32
C ILE A 119 -8.30 -9.84 1.10
N GLU A 120 -7.06 -9.37 1.25
CA GLU A 120 -6.49 -9.07 2.56
C GLU A 120 -7.24 -7.91 3.24
N LEU A 121 -7.59 -6.83 2.51
CA LEU A 121 -8.42 -5.76 3.04
C LEU A 121 -9.77 -6.28 3.55
N ARG A 122 -10.44 -7.15 2.79
CA ARG A 122 -11.70 -7.77 3.24
C ARG A 122 -11.52 -8.62 4.49
N ARG A 123 -10.43 -9.38 4.57
CA ARG A 123 -10.11 -10.18 5.77
C ARG A 123 -9.82 -9.30 6.98
N LEU A 124 -9.12 -8.18 6.79
CA LEU A 124 -8.87 -7.20 7.84
C LEU A 124 -10.18 -6.54 8.29
N GLN A 125 -11.08 -6.17 7.37
CA GLN A 125 -12.38 -5.61 7.73
C GLN A 125 -13.19 -6.53 8.65
N THR A 126 -13.13 -7.85 8.45
CA THR A 126 -13.85 -8.81 9.29
C THR A 126 -13.17 -9.10 10.63
N GLY A 127 -11.83 -9.05 10.70
CA GLY A 127 -11.08 -9.47 11.89
C GLY A 127 -10.46 -8.34 12.73
N ASN A 128 -10.24 -7.17 12.13
CA ASN A 128 -9.64 -6.00 12.76
C ASN A 128 -9.93 -4.73 11.92
N ALA A 129 -11.08 -4.10 12.18
CA ALA A 129 -11.52 -2.90 11.47
C ALA A 129 -10.52 -1.72 11.59
N ALA A 130 -9.90 -1.55 12.76
CA ALA A 130 -8.92 -0.49 12.98
C ALA A 130 -7.68 -0.66 12.10
N GLU A 131 -7.20 -1.89 11.92
CA GLU A 131 -6.08 -2.19 11.02
C GLU A 131 -6.47 -2.03 9.55
N SER A 132 -7.68 -2.44 9.17
CA SER A 132 -8.22 -2.17 7.82
C SER A 132 -8.18 -0.68 7.49
N GLU A 133 -8.67 0.17 8.39
CA GLU A 133 -8.68 1.63 8.17
C GLU A 133 -7.26 2.20 8.06
N ARG A 134 -6.31 1.72 8.86
CA ARG A 134 -4.89 2.10 8.76
C ARG A 134 -4.26 1.71 7.43
N VAL A 135 -4.52 0.50 6.95
CA VAL A 135 -4.02 0.06 5.63
C VAL A 135 -4.65 0.89 4.52
N LEU A 136 -5.96 1.18 4.60
CA LEU A 136 -6.65 2.01 3.63
C LEU A 136 -6.11 3.46 3.60
N SER A 137 -5.79 4.04 4.75
CA SER A 137 -5.25 5.40 4.80
C SER A 137 -3.89 5.49 4.08
N ILE A 138 -2.99 4.53 4.32
CA ILE A 138 -1.70 4.44 3.62
C ILE A 138 -1.90 4.28 2.12
N MET A 139 -2.78 3.37 1.68
CA MET A 139 -3.05 3.17 0.25
C MET A 139 -3.54 4.45 -0.44
N ILE A 140 -4.39 5.23 0.23
CA ILE A 140 -4.87 6.52 -0.29
C ILE A 140 -3.72 7.52 -0.42
N LEU A 141 -2.82 7.59 0.56
CA LEU A 141 -1.64 8.46 0.51
C LEU A 141 -0.69 8.05 -0.62
N GLU A 142 -0.42 6.76 -0.78
CA GLU A 142 0.37 6.25 -1.90
C GLU A 142 -0.25 6.58 -3.26
N GLY A 143 -1.58 6.44 -3.40
CA GLY A 143 -2.30 6.85 -4.60
C GLY A 143 -2.16 8.35 -4.88
N LYS A 144 -2.17 9.21 -3.85
CA LYS A 144 -1.87 10.65 -3.99
C LYS A 144 -0.42 10.88 -4.44
N CYS A 145 0.54 10.17 -3.87
CA CYS A 145 1.95 10.22 -4.28
C CYS A 145 2.14 9.81 -5.73
N ARG A 146 1.50 8.72 -6.19
CA ARG A 146 1.52 8.29 -7.59
C ARG A 146 0.99 9.39 -8.53
N ARG A 147 -0.13 10.04 -8.19
CA ARG A 147 -0.67 11.18 -8.96
C ARG A 147 0.29 12.34 -9.08
N LEU A 148 0.86 12.80 -7.96
CA LEU A 148 1.78 13.93 -7.97
C LEU A 148 3.07 13.57 -8.71
N THR A 149 3.57 12.35 -8.55
CA THR A 149 4.74 11.86 -9.29
C THR A 149 4.47 11.89 -10.80
N ALA A 150 3.31 11.42 -11.25
CA ALA A 150 2.92 11.47 -12.66
C ALA A 150 2.79 12.91 -13.16
N LYS A 151 2.20 13.82 -12.35
CA LYS A 151 2.08 15.25 -12.68
C LYS A 151 3.46 15.90 -12.85
N VAL A 152 4.36 15.71 -11.88
CA VAL A 152 5.74 16.20 -11.93
C VAL A 152 6.49 15.62 -13.14
N ARG A 153 6.32 14.33 -13.43
CA ARG A 153 6.93 13.66 -14.58
C ARG A 153 6.46 14.21 -15.93
N ARG A 154 5.21 14.68 -16.03
CA ARG A 154 4.68 15.30 -17.24
C ARG A 154 5.13 16.73 -17.45
N THR A 155 5.53 17.44 -16.38
CA THR A 155 6.12 18.77 -16.50
C THR A 155 7.44 18.69 -17.27
N SER A 156 7.61 19.54 -18.29
CA SER A 156 8.81 19.56 -19.13
C SER A 156 10.08 19.87 -18.30
N PRO A 157 11.26 19.40 -18.74
CA PRO A 157 12.51 19.65 -18.02
C PRO A 157 12.79 21.16 -17.82
N GLU A 158 12.47 21.97 -18.82
CA GLU A 158 12.61 23.43 -18.78
C GLU A 158 11.65 24.06 -17.77
N ALA A 159 10.38 23.65 -17.76
CA ALA A 159 9.41 24.10 -16.75
C ALA A 159 9.82 23.67 -15.33
N ARG A 160 10.47 22.52 -15.16
CA ARG A 160 11.04 22.10 -13.86
C ARG A 160 12.20 23.00 -13.43
N ARG A 161 13.14 23.31 -14.34
CA ARG A 161 14.25 24.25 -14.07
C ARG A 161 13.74 25.65 -13.70
N ASN A 162 12.67 26.08 -14.34
CA ASN A 162 11.99 27.36 -14.05
C ASN A 162 11.12 27.32 -12.78
N GLY A 163 11.08 26.18 -12.08
CA GLY A 163 10.41 26.04 -10.80
C GLY A 163 8.90 25.84 -10.87
N VAL A 164 8.31 25.61 -12.06
CA VAL A 164 6.87 25.39 -12.24
C VAL A 164 6.37 24.16 -11.47
N ALA A 165 7.23 23.18 -11.25
CA ALA A 165 6.94 21.97 -10.47
C ALA A 165 7.37 22.05 -8.99
N LYS A 166 7.87 23.20 -8.50
CA LYS A 166 8.39 23.31 -7.12
C LYS A 166 7.32 23.00 -6.09
N GLU A 167 6.12 23.55 -6.25
CA GLU A 167 5.01 23.32 -5.32
C GLU A 167 4.59 21.85 -5.29
N ASP A 168 4.39 21.24 -6.46
CA ASP A 168 4.04 19.82 -6.57
C ASP A 168 5.14 18.91 -5.99
N THR A 169 6.41 19.31 -6.12
CA THR A 169 7.56 18.59 -5.56
C THR A 169 7.61 18.68 -4.04
N LEU A 170 7.39 19.87 -3.46
CA LEU A 170 7.27 20.05 -2.01
C LEU A 170 6.08 19.29 -1.45
N ARG A 171 4.95 19.29 -2.15
CA ARG A 171 3.78 18.52 -1.76
C ARG A 171 4.04 17.02 -1.82
N LEU A 172 4.75 16.53 -2.83
CA LEU A 172 5.18 15.14 -2.93
C LEU A 172 6.10 14.77 -1.75
N LYS A 173 7.06 15.62 -1.41
CA LYS A 173 7.94 15.41 -0.25
C LYS A 173 7.14 15.25 1.05
N ARG A 174 6.19 16.14 1.32
CA ARG A 174 5.33 16.07 2.51
C ARG A 174 4.50 14.78 2.57
N LEU A 175 3.95 14.33 1.43
CA LEU A 175 3.20 13.07 1.41
C LEU A 175 4.11 11.85 1.64
N LEU A 176 5.36 11.88 1.15
CA LEU A 176 6.31 10.81 1.41
C LEU A 176 6.71 10.76 2.89
N GLU A 177 6.90 11.92 3.52
CA GLU A 177 7.09 12.04 4.98
C GLU A 177 5.88 11.49 5.74
N GLU A 178 4.65 11.87 5.36
CA GLU A 178 3.41 11.38 5.97
C GLU A 178 3.25 9.85 5.85
N ILE A 179 3.59 9.26 4.70
CA ILE A 179 3.57 7.80 4.50
C ILE A 179 4.63 7.13 5.37
N PHE A 180 5.83 7.69 5.45
CA PHE A 180 6.91 7.16 6.26
C PHE A 180 6.51 7.13 7.74
N ASP A 181 6.06 8.27 8.28
CA ASP A 181 5.62 8.39 9.68
C ASP A 181 4.46 7.44 9.99
N SER A 182 3.47 7.36 9.08
CA SER A 182 2.34 6.43 9.23
C SER A 182 2.77 4.97 9.24
N THR A 183 3.75 4.61 8.40
CA THR A 183 4.29 3.25 8.33
C THR A 183 5.07 2.92 9.59
N GLN A 184 5.90 3.84 10.08
CA GLN A 184 6.66 3.69 11.32
C GLN A 184 5.73 3.54 12.54
N ALA A 185 4.69 4.37 12.63
CA ALA A 185 3.69 4.26 13.68
C ALA A 185 2.98 2.90 13.67
N ASN A 186 2.61 2.40 12.48
CA ASN A 186 1.99 1.08 12.35
C ASN A 186 2.94 -0.05 12.74
N GLN A 187 4.21 0.03 12.36
CA GLN A 187 5.23 -0.93 12.79
C GLN A 187 5.37 -0.97 14.31
N LEU A 188 5.38 0.20 14.97
CA LEU A 188 5.46 0.28 16.42
C LEU A 188 4.23 -0.36 17.10
N ILE A 189 3.03 -0.15 16.57
CA ILE A 189 1.81 -0.80 17.08
C ILE A 189 1.91 -2.33 16.97
N GLU A 190 2.42 -2.84 15.84
CA GLU A 190 2.60 -4.29 15.66
C GLU A 190 3.68 -4.85 16.59
N VAL A 191 4.77 -4.14 16.82
CA VAL A 191 5.79 -4.52 17.81
C VAL A 191 5.16 -4.62 19.21
N ASN A 192 4.46 -3.58 19.66
CA ASN A 192 3.81 -3.56 20.97
C ASN A 192 2.80 -4.71 21.14
N ARG A 193 2.06 -5.03 20.08
CA ARG A 193 1.13 -6.16 20.05
C ARG A 193 1.88 -7.49 20.18
N LEU A 194 2.93 -7.70 19.39
CA LEU A 194 3.72 -8.94 19.44
C LEU A 194 4.40 -9.11 20.80
N GLU A 195 4.89 -8.03 21.41
CA GLU A 195 5.43 -8.04 22.76
C GLU A 195 4.38 -8.43 23.81
N ALA A 196 3.13 -7.98 23.66
CA ALA A 196 2.02 -8.42 24.51
C ALA A 196 1.72 -9.92 24.33
N GLU A 197 1.68 -10.41 23.09
CA GLU A 197 1.48 -11.85 22.80
C GLU A 197 2.61 -12.70 23.39
N VAL A 198 3.87 -12.25 23.30
CA VAL A 198 5.04 -12.94 23.90
C VAL A 198 4.94 -12.97 25.43
N ARG A 199 4.55 -11.86 26.07
CA ARG A 199 4.35 -11.81 27.53
C ARG A 199 3.26 -12.79 27.97
N GLU A 200 2.15 -12.87 27.23
CA GLU A 200 1.07 -13.80 27.54
C GLU A 200 1.50 -15.26 27.40
N MET A 201 2.25 -15.59 26.34
CA MET A 201 2.81 -16.95 26.19
C MET A 201 3.75 -17.32 27.33
N ARG A 202 4.58 -16.38 27.81
CA ARG A 202 5.43 -16.61 28.99
C ARG A 202 4.59 -16.88 30.24
N ARG A 203 3.52 -16.10 30.46
CA ARG A 203 2.58 -16.31 31.56
C ARG A 203 1.98 -17.72 31.53
N HIS A 204 1.52 -18.18 30.37
CA HIS A 204 0.99 -19.54 30.22
C HIS A 204 2.04 -20.63 30.50
N LEU A 205 3.31 -20.42 30.11
CA LEU A 205 4.38 -21.36 30.42
C LEU A 205 4.67 -21.42 31.93
N GLU A 206 4.69 -20.28 32.61
CA GLU A 206 4.85 -20.23 34.06
C GLU A 206 3.68 -20.90 34.79
N GLU A 207 2.44 -20.65 34.35
CA GLU A 207 1.24 -21.29 34.89
C GLU A 207 1.29 -22.82 34.72
N ARG A 208 1.68 -23.31 33.55
CA ARG A 208 1.92 -24.75 33.32
C ARG A 208 3.07 -25.30 34.17
N GLY A 209 4.10 -24.50 34.42
CA GLY A 209 5.19 -24.84 35.33
C GLY A 209 4.71 -25.04 36.76
N ARG A 210 3.86 -24.13 37.25
CA ARG A 210 3.23 -24.23 38.60
C ARG A 210 2.28 -25.42 38.68
N ASN A 211 1.50 -25.65 37.64
CA ASN A 211 0.53 -26.76 37.56
C ASN A 211 1.15 -28.09 37.14
N ARG A 212 2.49 -28.17 37.04
CA ARG A 212 3.19 -29.35 36.50
C ARG A 212 2.83 -30.63 37.25
N ALA A 213 2.82 -30.60 38.57
CA ALA A 213 2.50 -31.76 39.40
C ALA A 213 1.08 -32.29 39.11
N ALA A 214 0.06 -31.42 39.20
CA ALA A 214 -1.32 -31.76 38.89
C ALA A 214 -1.52 -32.27 37.44
N ILE A 215 -0.81 -31.68 36.47
CA ILE A 215 -0.82 -32.14 35.07
C ILE A 215 -0.24 -33.56 34.96
N LEU A 216 0.85 -33.84 35.67
CA LEU A 216 1.48 -35.16 35.68
C LEU A 216 0.60 -36.21 36.37
N GLU A 217 -0.03 -35.86 37.50
CA GLU A 217 -0.96 -36.73 38.21
C GLU A 217 -2.18 -37.09 37.36
N THR A 218 -2.80 -36.08 36.71
CA THR A 218 -3.93 -36.30 35.79
C THR A 218 -3.54 -37.22 34.63
N ARG A 219 -2.35 -37.01 34.06
CA ARG A 219 -1.80 -37.85 32.97
C ARG A 219 -1.52 -39.26 33.45
N LEU A 220 -0.97 -39.41 34.65
CA LEU A 220 -0.65 -40.70 35.24
C LEU A 220 -1.93 -41.50 35.48
N ALA A 221 -2.94 -40.91 36.14
CA ALA A 221 -4.25 -41.52 36.38
C ALA A 221 -4.90 -42.01 35.08
N GLY A 222 -4.91 -41.17 34.03
CA GLY A 222 -5.48 -41.53 32.74
C GLY A 222 -4.75 -42.66 32.00
N LEU A 223 -3.46 -42.89 32.28
CA LEU A 223 -2.67 -43.97 31.68
C LEU A 223 -2.73 -45.27 32.47
N THR A 224 -2.81 -45.17 33.81
CA THR A 224 -2.85 -46.35 34.69
C THR A 224 -4.27 -46.86 34.93
N GLY A 225 -5.30 -46.05 34.64
CA GLY A 225 -6.70 -46.39 34.90
C GLY A 225 -7.03 -46.47 36.40
N ALA A 226 -6.11 -46.03 37.26
CA ALA A 226 -6.32 -45.94 38.70
C ALA A 226 -6.76 -44.52 39.04
N ASP A 227 -7.93 -44.38 39.65
CA ASP A 227 -8.35 -43.12 40.29
C ASP A 227 -7.38 -42.87 41.45
N LEU A 228 -6.40 -42.00 41.23
CA LEU A 228 -5.49 -41.52 42.27
C LEU A 228 -6.30 -40.65 43.25
N PRO A 229 -6.28 -40.94 44.57
CA PRO A 229 -7.08 -40.25 45.58
C PRO A 229 -6.66 -38.80 45.82
#